data_AF-A0A5J4V3Q2-F1
#
_entry.id   AF-A0A5J4V3Q2-F1
#
_cell.length_a   1.000
_cell.length_b   1.000
_cell.length_c   1.000
_cell.angle_alpha   90.00
_cell.angle_beta   90.00
_cell.angle_gamma   90.00
#
_symmetry.space_group_name_H-M   'P 1'
#
loop_
_entity.id
_entity.type
_entity.pdbx_description
1 polymer ?
#
loop_
_entity_poly.entity_id
_entity_poly.type
_entity_poly.pdbx_seq_one_letter_code
_entity_poly.pdbx_strand_id
1 'polypeptide(L)'
;MNLLTKACTYFKAIHSTVHYGKKEDMPLQDPMLENIAFSRLSKENNEGLLLQLKDCFLVSDTNCESANPKRIYHADPPFWGLTTLTSRMLMYIDQLGHISQLDNLDEYTNTIRFIVTAIRNDIREGIELLTQQVTDSAIGAVNQTKNTLTIAVIICAVLIVGTLLLNAVPWERMIMRTSNHSQKLLELLPSEDEGNDVKEVQDAADDGEMAKEPMTLLPAMRTHYPPIDKAREAIFECVRQLVETIKMKESTSSIMAAHAQLMGITYKGFTEEEHEMEEREHEYSTDKRERHMQTHVVLRQRLTLLGDNLRTGRDATTAIVRRYLIQLYDLHFTEEDIEFASIIPPEEKELGFVQTQVAQK
;
A
#
# COMPACT_ATOMS: atom_id res chain seq x y z
N MET A 1 73.95 25.79 11.41
CA MET A 1 73.57 24.59 10.62
C MET A 1 73.46 23.31 11.44
N ASN A 2 74.49 22.89 12.17
CA ASN A 2 74.49 21.61 12.91
C ASN A 2 73.30 21.47 13.91
N LEU A 3 72.87 22.58 14.52
CA LEU A 3 71.71 22.60 15.43
C LEU A 3 70.36 22.45 14.68
N LEU A 4 70.23 23.05 13.49
CA LEU A 4 68.99 23.04 12.70
C LEU A 4 68.76 21.65 12.09
N THR A 5 69.82 21.03 11.59
CA THR A 5 69.77 19.66 11.08
C THR A 5 69.45 18.68 12.20
N LYS A 6 70.08 18.83 13.38
CA LYS A 6 69.76 18.04 14.58
C LYS A 6 68.32 18.24 15.07
N ALA A 7 67.83 19.48 15.06
CA ALA A 7 66.45 19.77 15.42
C ALA A 7 65.48 19.13 14.42
N CYS A 8 65.73 19.24 13.12
CA CYS A 8 64.87 18.62 12.10
C CYS A 8 64.89 17.10 12.12
N THR A 9 66.06 16.47 12.32
CA THR A 9 66.12 15.00 12.47
C THR A 9 65.43 14.55 13.75
N TYR A 10 65.56 15.31 14.83
CA TYR A 10 64.83 15.07 16.08
C TYR A 10 63.31 15.20 15.91
N PHE A 11 62.83 16.28 15.30
CA PHE A 11 61.40 16.45 15.01
C PHE A 11 60.87 15.39 14.05
N LYS A 12 61.65 14.97 13.05
CA LYS A 12 61.30 13.86 12.17
C LYS A 12 61.21 12.53 12.92
N ALA A 13 62.11 12.28 13.87
CA ALA A 13 62.07 11.09 14.72
C ALA A 13 60.87 11.10 15.66
N ILE A 14 60.55 12.24 16.29
CA ILE A 14 59.32 12.43 17.08
C ILE A 14 58.09 12.18 16.21
N HIS A 15 57.95 12.90 15.10
CA HIS A 15 56.80 12.78 14.20
C HIS A 15 56.65 11.34 13.69
N SER A 16 57.74 10.71 13.26
CA SER A 16 57.70 9.32 12.80
C SER A 16 57.24 8.37 13.89
N THR A 17 57.70 8.58 15.13
CA THR A 17 57.40 7.69 16.24
C THR A 17 55.96 7.87 16.73
N VAL A 18 55.48 9.11 16.83
CA VAL A 18 54.11 9.43 17.23
C VAL A 18 53.08 8.93 16.21
N HIS A 19 53.34 9.09 14.90
CA HIS A 19 52.33 8.82 13.87
C HIS A 19 52.46 7.45 13.19
N TYR A 20 53.68 6.89 13.09
CA TYR A 20 53.92 5.62 12.39
C TYR A 20 54.49 4.53 13.31
N GLY A 21 54.56 4.77 14.61
CA GLY A 21 55.17 3.84 15.56
C GLY A 21 56.70 3.89 15.56
N LYS A 22 57.29 3.27 16.59
CA LYS A 22 58.76 3.24 16.77
C LYS A 22 59.42 2.44 15.64
N LYS A 23 60.36 3.05 14.92
CA LYS A 23 61.27 2.37 13.98
C LYS A 23 62.63 2.14 14.64
N GLU A 24 63.22 0.97 14.47
CA GLU A 24 64.55 0.64 15.02
C GLU A 24 65.67 1.55 14.46
N ASP A 25 65.51 2.03 13.22
CA ASP A 25 66.54 2.81 12.52
C ASP A 25 66.59 4.31 12.87
N MET A 26 65.67 4.81 13.70
CA MET A 26 65.62 6.22 14.13
C MET A 26 65.28 6.33 15.62
N PRO A 27 66.23 6.04 16.52
CA PRO A 27 66.00 6.13 17.96
C PRO A 27 65.81 7.59 18.40
N LEU A 28 64.77 7.83 19.19
CA LEU A 28 64.63 9.07 19.94
C LEU A 28 65.65 9.03 21.08
N GLN A 29 66.59 9.98 21.11
CA GLN A 29 67.55 10.11 22.22
C GLN A 29 66.91 10.81 23.45
N ASP A 30 65.59 10.71 23.60
CA ASP A 30 64.81 11.31 24.68
C ASP A 30 64.18 10.20 25.54
N PRO A 31 64.67 9.99 26.78
CA PRO A 31 64.21 8.90 27.63
C PRO A 31 62.76 9.06 28.12
N MET A 32 62.18 10.27 28.09
CA MET A 32 60.76 10.46 28.42
C MET A 32 59.87 10.02 27.26
N LEU A 33 60.24 10.37 26.03
CA LEU A 33 59.46 10.04 24.82
C LEU A 33 59.65 8.59 24.37
N GLU A 34 60.81 7.96 24.62
CA GLU A 34 61.04 6.55 24.29
C GLU A 34 60.17 5.57 25.08
N ASN A 35 59.69 5.98 26.26
CA ASN A 35 58.82 5.18 27.11
C ASN A 35 57.35 5.22 26.69
N ILE A 36 57.02 5.98 25.64
CA ILE A 36 55.68 6.07 25.08
C ILE A 36 55.56 5.05 23.94
N ALA A 37 54.63 4.10 24.08
CA ALA A 37 54.41 3.03 23.10
C ALA A 37 53.47 3.50 21.98
N PHE A 38 53.98 3.53 20.75
CA PHE A 38 53.21 3.88 19.56
C PHE A 38 53.16 2.69 18.59
N SER A 39 51.95 2.21 18.26
CA SER A 39 51.74 1.18 17.24
C SER A 39 51.39 1.81 15.88
N ARG A 40 51.92 1.25 14.79
CA ARG A 40 51.72 1.75 13.43
C ARG A 40 50.32 1.41 12.93
N LEU A 41 49.55 2.43 12.55
CA LEU A 41 48.31 2.24 11.78
C LEU A 41 48.63 2.10 10.29
N SER A 42 47.96 1.17 9.59
CA SER A 42 48.08 1.03 8.14
C SER A 42 47.33 2.15 7.42
N LYS A 43 47.71 2.43 6.18
CA LYS A 43 47.08 3.48 5.34
C LYS A 43 45.58 3.24 5.15
N GLU A 44 45.21 1.99 4.89
CA GLU A 44 43.81 1.55 4.71
C GLU A 44 42.97 1.77 5.98
N ASN A 45 43.56 1.60 7.17
CA ASN A 45 42.86 1.78 8.43
C ASN A 45 42.55 3.27 8.69
N ASN A 46 43.43 4.20 8.30
CA ASN A 46 43.23 5.63 8.51
C ASN A 46 42.10 6.22 7.65
N GLU A 47 41.94 5.74 6.41
CA GLU A 47 40.84 6.15 5.53
C GLU A 47 39.48 5.67 6.08
N GLY A 48 39.43 4.43 6.60
CA GLY A 48 38.25 3.91 7.29
C GLY A 48 37.89 4.65 8.57
N LEU A 49 38.88 5.11 9.33
CA LEU A 49 38.72 5.86 10.59
C LEU A 49 38.21 7.30 10.39
N LEU A 50 38.45 7.93 9.24
CA LEU A 50 37.92 9.25 8.90
C LEU A 50 36.43 9.21 8.53
N LEU A 51 35.98 8.09 7.96
CA LEU A 51 34.61 7.91 7.48
C LEU A 51 33.71 7.19 8.50
N GLN A 52 34.29 6.50 9.48
CA GLN A 52 33.58 5.84 10.57
C GLN A 52 33.83 6.59 11.87
N LEU A 53 32.78 7.07 12.54
CA LEU A 53 32.85 7.57 13.92
C LEU A 53 33.25 6.40 14.83
N LYS A 54 34.55 6.21 15.04
CA LYS A 54 35.12 5.19 15.91
C LYS A 54 35.92 5.86 17.00
N ASP A 55 35.49 5.65 18.24
CA ASP A 55 36.16 6.15 19.44
C ASP A 55 37.40 5.32 19.83
N CYS A 56 37.59 4.16 19.18
CA CYS A 56 38.66 3.22 19.48
C CYS A 56 39.54 2.89 18.25
N PHE A 57 40.84 3.17 18.37
CA PHE A 57 41.85 3.09 17.28
C PHE A 57 42.81 1.88 17.42
N LEU A 58 42.34 0.77 17.99
CA LEU A 58 43.12 -0.46 18.13
C LEU A 58 42.78 -1.45 17.01
N VAL A 59 43.82 -1.95 16.33
CA VAL A 59 43.67 -2.93 15.23
C VAL A 59 43.18 -4.29 15.76
N SER A 60 43.42 -4.59 17.03
CA SER A 60 43.17 -5.89 17.66
C SER A 60 41.93 -5.95 18.54
N ASP A 61 41.34 -4.81 18.92
CA ASP A 61 40.29 -4.74 19.93
C ASP A 61 39.33 -3.59 19.64
N THR A 62 38.05 -3.90 19.44
CA THR A 62 37.00 -2.92 19.12
C THR A 62 36.50 -2.14 20.34
N ASN A 63 36.74 -2.65 21.56
CA ASN A 63 36.21 -2.08 22.80
C ASN A 63 37.26 -1.29 23.60
N CYS A 64 38.51 -1.23 23.11
CA CYS A 64 39.61 -0.50 23.75
C CYS A 64 39.95 -0.96 25.18
N GLU A 65 39.60 -2.19 25.56
CA GLU A 65 39.89 -2.72 26.90
C GLU A 65 41.37 -3.07 27.07
N SER A 66 42.05 -3.41 25.98
CA SER A 66 43.49 -3.71 25.93
C SER A 66 44.40 -2.48 25.77
N ALA A 67 43.84 -1.27 25.89
CA ALA A 67 44.53 -0.02 25.57
C ALA A 67 45.56 0.37 26.66
N ASN A 68 46.84 0.48 26.28
CA ASN A 68 47.93 0.81 27.20
C ASN A 68 47.77 2.26 27.74
N PRO A 69 47.77 2.48 29.07
CA PRO A 69 47.53 3.80 29.67
C PRO A 69 48.58 4.87 29.30
N LYS A 70 49.70 4.49 28.69
CA LYS A 70 50.76 5.40 28.24
C LYS A 70 50.63 5.84 26.77
N ARG A 71 49.61 5.41 26.02
CA ARG A 71 49.43 5.82 24.61
C ARG A 71 48.73 7.18 24.54
N ILE A 72 49.17 8.06 23.64
CA ILE A 72 48.49 9.33 23.38
C ILE A 72 47.33 9.03 22.42
N TYR A 73 46.09 9.20 22.90
CA TYR A 73 44.86 8.85 22.18
C TYR A 73 44.28 10.00 21.34
N HIS A 74 44.79 11.22 21.50
CA HIS A 74 44.25 12.40 20.81
C HIS A 74 45.29 12.99 19.85
N ALA A 75 45.07 12.74 18.57
CA ALA A 75 45.68 13.50 17.49
C ALA A 75 44.56 13.71 16.47
N ASP A 76 44.01 14.92 16.41
CA ASP A 76 42.94 15.22 15.46
C ASP A 76 43.47 15.06 14.02
N PRO A 77 42.87 14.18 13.20
CA PRO A 77 43.22 14.06 11.79
C PRO A 77 42.78 15.31 11.00
N PRO A 78 43.37 15.58 9.81
CA PRO A 78 44.30 14.75 9.06
C PRO A 78 45.74 15.30 9.00
N PHE A 79 46.74 14.42 9.18
CA PHE A 79 48.16 14.73 8.90
C PHE A 79 48.65 13.92 7.68
N TRP A 80 48.14 14.26 6.50
CA TRP A 80 48.69 13.76 5.24
C TRP A 80 49.51 14.87 4.57
N GLY A 81 50.62 14.48 3.94
CA GLY A 81 51.55 15.43 3.29
C GLY A 81 52.69 15.92 4.20
N LEU A 82 52.61 15.74 5.52
CA LEU A 82 53.69 16.17 6.41
C LEU A 82 54.98 15.36 6.19
N THR A 83 54.92 14.08 5.82
CA THR A 83 56.12 13.28 5.50
C THR A 83 56.80 13.77 4.23
N THR A 84 56.02 14.09 3.19
CA THR A 84 56.50 14.65 1.92
C THR A 84 57.07 16.05 2.15
N LEU A 85 56.38 16.87 2.95
CA LEU A 85 56.83 18.18 3.39
C LEU A 85 58.12 18.10 4.20
N THR A 86 58.21 17.19 5.17
CA THR A 86 59.41 17.00 6.00
C THR A 86 60.57 16.51 5.14
N SER A 87 60.31 15.62 4.17
CA SER A 87 61.35 15.16 3.23
C SER A 87 61.83 16.29 2.31
N ARG A 88 60.94 17.13 1.78
CA ARG A 88 61.31 18.29 0.96
C ARG A 88 61.95 19.42 1.79
N MET A 89 61.49 19.67 3.00
CA MET A 89 62.13 20.59 3.94
C MET A 89 63.55 20.13 4.29
N LEU A 90 63.76 18.84 4.53
CA LEU A 90 65.11 18.29 4.72
C LEU A 90 65.97 18.47 3.48
N MET A 91 65.42 18.28 2.29
CA MET A 91 66.13 18.55 1.03
C MET A 91 66.49 20.04 0.90
N TYR A 92 65.59 20.96 1.23
CA TYR A 92 65.87 22.41 1.21
C TYR A 92 66.90 22.83 2.26
N ILE A 93 66.86 22.23 3.45
CA ILE A 93 67.86 22.44 4.50
C ILE A 93 69.23 21.88 4.08
N ASP A 94 69.26 20.74 3.39
CA ASP A 94 70.49 20.16 2.84
C ASP A 94 71.04 20.99 1.67
N GLN A 95 70.18 21.57 0.84
CA GLN A 95 70.56 22.52 -0.20
C GLN A 95 71.12 23.82 0.40
N LEU A 96 70.52 24.35 1.47
CA LEU A 96 71.10 25.44 2.26
C LEU A 96 72.47 25.03 2.84
N GLY A 97 72.61 23.76 3.23
CA GLY A 97 73.83 23.00 3.57
C GLY A 97 75.04 23.27 2.68
N HIS A 98 74.78 23.30 1.38
CA HIS A 98 75.81 23.30 0.34
C HIS A 98 76.14 24.70 -0.21
N ILE A 99 75.46 25.75 0.27
CA ILE A 99 75.75 27.13 -0.11
C ILE A 99 76.93 27.64 0.72
N SER A 100 78.09 27.78 0.09
CA SER A 100 79.40 28.05 0.70
C SER A 100 79.59 29.46 1.30
N GLN A 101 78.55 30.29 1.36
CA GLN A 101 78.57 31.65 1.94
C GLN A 101 77.40 31.83 2.89
N LEU A 102 77.54 31.31 4.11
CA LEU A 102 76.50 31.39 5.14
C LEU A 102 76.39 32.76 5.82
N ASP A 103 77.45 33.58 5.76
CA ASP A 103 77.53 34.83 6.52
C ASP A 103 76.72 35.99 5.92
N ASN A 104 76.17 35.84 4.71
CA ASN A 104 75.38 36.86 4.00
C ASN A 104 73.90 36.47 3.79
N LEU A 105 73.41 35.43 4.48
CA LEU A 105 72.03 34.98 4.36
C LEU A 105 71.11 35.80 5.30
N ASP A 106 70.49 36.84 4.74
CA ASP A 106 69.39 37.59 5.37
C ASP A 106 68.03 37.10 4.85
N GLU A 107 66.94 37.38 5.57
CA GLU A 107 65.54 37.05 5.25
C GLU A 107 65.10 37.60 3.87
N TYR A 108 65.81 38.60 3.35
CA TYR A 108 65.62 39.19 2.03
C TYR A 108 66.35 38.49 0.88
N THR A 109 67.17 37.46 1.17
CA THR A 109 67.95 36.76 0.15
C THR A 109 67.02 35.95 -0.76
N ASN A 110 67.16 36.11 -2.08
CA ASN A 110 66.28 35.47 -3.08
C ASN A 110 66.17 33.95 -2.92
N THR A 111 67.25 33.29 -2.47
CA THR A 111 67.28 31.84 -2.23
C THR A 111 66.36 31.43 -1.08
N ILE A 112 66.36 32.16 0.03
CA ILE A 112 65.47 31.90 1.18
C ILE A 112 64.02 32.18 0.79
N ARG A 113 63.76 33.27 0.07
CA ARG A 113 62.42 33.60 -0.43
C ARG A 113 61.88 32.53 -1.39
N PHE A 114 62.73 31.99 -2.26
CA PHE A 114 62.36 30.89 -3.15
C PHE A 114 62.01 29.62 -2.36
N ILE A 115 62.84 29.23 -1.39
CA ILE A 115 62.59 28.05 -0.56
C ILE A 115 61.29 28.19 0.24
N VAL A 116 61.06 29.34 0.88
CA VAL A 116 59.82 29.61 1.64
C VAL A 116 58.60 29.57 0.72
N THR A 117 58.70 30.13 -0.49
CA THR A 117 57.60 30.12 -1.46
C THR A 117 57.33 28.71 -2.00
N ALA A 118 58.38 27.94 -2.29
CA ALA A 118 58.27 26.55 -2.75
C ALA A 118 57.62 25.66 -1.68
N ILE A 119 58.06 25.79 -0.42
CA ILE A 119 57.43 25.11 0.73
C ILE A 119 55.94 25.48 0.83
N ARG A 120 55.61 26.77 0.74
CA ARG A 120 54.22 27.24 0.85
C ARG A 120 53.34 26.73 -0.30
N ASN A 121 53.87 26.70 -1.52
CA ASN A 121 53.16 26.21 -2.69
C ASN A 121 52.92 24.70 -2.61
N ASP A 122 53.93 23.94 -2.20
CA ASP A 122 53.83 22.49 -2.01
C ASP A 122 52.84 22.10 -0.89
N ILE A 123 52.81 22.86 0.21
CA ILE A 123 51.81 22.66 1.27
C ILE A 123 50.40 22.89 0.71
N ARG A 124 50.21 23.99 -0.04
CA ARG A 124 48.92 24.34 -0.61
C ARG A 124 48.43 23.26 -1.58
N GLU A 125 49.26 22.85 -2.53
CA GLU A 125 48.92 21.84 -3.53
C GLU A 125 48.69 20.46 -2.88
N GLY A 126 49.50 20.11 -1.87
CA GLY A 126 49.29 18.89 -1.08
C GLY A 126 47.97 18.87 -0.32
N ILE A 127 47.55 20.01 0.24
CA ILE A 127 46.24 20.15 0.91
C ILE A 127 45.11 20.03 -0.12
N GLU A 128 45.22 20.73 -1.27
CA GLU A 128 44.19 20.68 -2.33
C GLU A 128 43.99 19.24 -2.85
N LEU A 129 45.08 18.51 -3.11
CA LEU A 129 45.03 17.09 -3.51
C LEU A 129 44.38 16.21 -2.43
N LEU A 130 44.69 16.46 -1.17
CA LEU A 130 44.09 15.69 -0.06
C LEU A 130 42.60 15.95 0.05
N THR A 131 42.19 17.22 0.01
CA THR A 131 40.79 17.61 0.05
C THR A 131 40.02 16.95 -1.08
N GLN A 132 40.60 16.89 -2.29
CA GLN A 132 39.98 16.23 -3.42
C GLN A 132 39.84 14.72 -3.20
N GLN A 133 40.89 14.02 -2.75
CA GLN A 133 40.82 12.59 -2.46
C GLN A 133 39.80 12.22 -1.38
N VAL A 134 39.74 13.01 -0.30
CA VAL A 134 38.72 12.82 0.76
C VAL A 134 37.32 13.05 0.21
N THR A 135 37.14 14.10 -0.59
CA THR A 135 35.84 14.44 -1.20
C THR A 135 35.39 13.34 -2.17
N ASP A 136 36.27 12.86 -3.04
CA ASP A 136 35.96 11.80 -4.01
C ASP A 136 35.63 10.47 -3.31
N SER A 137 36.38 10.14 -2.24
CA SER A 137 36.11 8.94 -1.43
C SER A 137 34.77 9.05 -0.69
N ALA A 138 34.45 10.22 -0.13
CA ALA A 138 33.16 10.49 0.51
C ALA A 138 32.00 10.39 -0.49
N ILE A 139 32.13 10.97 -1.69
CA ILE A 139 31.13 10.87 -2.76
C ILE A 139 30.95 9.40 -3.18
N GLY A 140 32.04 8.65 -3.30
CA GLY A 140 32.02 7.21 -3.60
C GLY A 140 31.22 6.42 -2.56
N ALA A 141 31.49 6.64 -1.28
CA ALA A 141 30.77 5.99 -0.17
C ALA A 141 29.27 6.33 -0.15
N VAL A 142 28.91 7.60 -0.40
CA VAL A 142 27.51 8.03 -0.49
C VAL A 142 26.80 7.36 -1.67
N ASN A 143 27.43 7.33 -2.84
CA ASN A 143 26.86 6.71 -4.04
C ASN A 143 26.67 5.20 -3.87
N GLN A 144 27.63 4.51 -3.24
CA GLN A 144 27.50 3.09 -2.92
C GLN A 144 26.34 2.83 -1.95
N THR A 145 26.18 3.68 -0.94
CA THR A 145 25.06 3.61 0.01
C THR A 145 23.72 3.83 -0.69
N LYS A 146 23.62 4.85 -1.56
CA LYS A 146 22.42 5.16 -2.33
C LYS A 146 22.01 3.99 -3.24
N ASN A 147 22.95 3.39 -3.96
CA ASN A 147 22.67 2.24 -4.83
C ASN A 147 22.19 1.04 -4.02
N THR A 148 22.83 0.75 -2.89
CA THR A 148 22.44 -0.36 -2.00
C THR A 148 21.04 -0.16 -1.45
N LEU A 149 20.72 1.06 -0.98
CA LEU A 149 19.38 1.40 -0.48
C LEU A 149 18.32 1.27 -1.58
N THR A 150 18.62 1.74 -2.79
CA THR A 150 17.69 1.66 -3.92
C THR A 150 17.35 0.21 -4.27
N ILE A 151 18.35 -0.68 -4.29
CA ILE A 151 18.15 -2.12 -4.53
C ILE A 151 17.29 -2.74 -3.42
N ALA A 152 17.57 -2.41 -2.15
CA ALA A 152 16.80 -2.92 -1.02
C ALA A 152 15.31 -2.50 -1.08
N VAL A 153 15.03 -1.24 -1.44
CA VAL A 153 13.66 -0.73 -1.59
C VAL A 153 12.91 -1.48 -2.69
N ILE A 154 13.56 -1.72 -3.85
CA ILE A 154 12.93 -2.47 -4.95
C ILE A 154 12.57 -3.89 -4.51
N ILE A 155 13.48 -4.58 -3.81
CA ILE A 155 13.23 -5.95 -3.30
C ILE A 155 12.06 -5.94 -2.30
N CYS A 156 12.05 -5.01 -1.34
CA CYS A 156 10.95 -4.89 -0.38
C CYS A 156 9.61 -4.60 -1.07
N ALA A 157 9.58 -3.74 -2.08
CA ALA A 157 8.35 -3.46 -2.84
C ALA A 157 7.81 -4.71 -3.54
N VAL A 158 8.70 -5.50 -4.18
CA VAL A 158 8.31 -6.76 -4.82
C VAL A 158 7.78 -7.77 -3.80
N LEU A 159 8.41 -7.86 -2.61
CA LEU A 159 7.94 -8.74 -1.53
C LEU A 159 6.57 -8.31 -0.99
N ILE A 160 6.32 -7.01 -0.82
CA ILE A 160 5.02 -6.49 -0.38
C ILE A 160 3.94 -6.82 -1.41
N VAL A 161 4.20 -6.57 -2.70
CA VAL A 161 3.24 -6.90 -3.76
C VAL A 161 3.01 -8.41 -3.85
N GLY A 162 4.08 -9.22 -3.73
CA GLY A 162 3.98 -10.68 -3.73
C GLY A 162 3.15 -11.22 -2.56
N THR A 163 3.37 -10.70 -1.35
CA THR A 163 2.58 -11.09 -0.17
C THR A 163 1.12 -10.65 -0.28
N LEU A 164 0.84 -9.49 -0.88
CA LEU A 164 -0.53 -9.03 -1.13
C LEU A 164 -1.25 -9.93 -2.14
N LEU A 165 -0.60 -10.32 -3.23
CA LEU A 165 -1.18 -11.23 -4.22
C LEU A 165 -1.41 -12.65 -3.66
N LEU A 166 -0.47 -13.17 -2.87
CA LEU A 166 -0.57 -14.53 -2.32
C LEU A 166 -1.50 -14.63 -1.12
N ASN A 167 -1.68 -13.56 -0.34
CA ASN A 167 -2.53 -13.59 0.86
C ASN A 167 -3.87 -12.89 0.63
N ALA A 168 -3.87 -11.63 0.16
CA ALA A 168 -5.09 -10.83 0.12
C ALA A 168 -6.09 -11.35 -0.92
N VAL A 169 -5.64 -11.71 -2.13
CA VAL A 169 -6.53 -12.22 -3.19
C VAL A 169 -7.21 -13.54 -2.83
N PRO A 170 -6.51 -14.59 -2.36
CA PRO A 170 -7.20 -15.81 -1.95
C PRO A 170 -8.01 -15.62 -0.66
N TRP A 171 -7.60 -14.73 0.24
CA TRP A 171 -8.37 -14.42 1.46
C TRP A 171 -9.68 -13.71 1.13
N GLU A 172 -9.68 -12.73 0.23
CA GLU A 172 -10.88 -12.07 -0.27
C GLU A 172 -11.86 -13.09 -0.87
N ARG A 173 -11.37 -13.96 -1.75
CA ARG A 173 -12.19 -15.04 -2.33
C ARG A 173 -12.75 -15.99 -1.27
N MET A 174 -11.95 -16.35 -0.27
CA MET A 174 -12.37 -17.22 0.82
C MET A 174 -13.43 -16.56 1.71
N ILE A 175 -13.27 -15.27 2.01
CA ILE A 175 -14.25 -14.50 2.79
C ILE A 175 -15.54 -14.31 2.02
N MET A 176 -15.49 -13.91 0.75
CA MET A 176 -16.70 -13.81 -0.07
C MET A 176 -17.44 -15.16 -0.12
N ARG A 177 -16.71 -16.26 -0.28
CA ARG A 177 -17.32 -17.60 -0.28
C ARG A 177 -17.94 -17.95 1.06
N THR A 178 -17.23 -17.69 2.16
CA THR A 178 -17.72 -17.95 3.53
C THR A 178 -18.91 -17.07 3.86
N SER A 179 -18.85 -15.79 3.49
CA SER A 179 -19.92 -14.80 3.68
C SER A 179 -21.18 -15.20 2.91
N ASN A 180 -21.06 -15.58 1.64
CA ASN A 180 -22.17 -16.10 0.84
C ASN A 180 -22.75 -17.39 1.43
N HIS A 181 -21.91 -18.26 2.00
CA HIS A 181 -22.37 -19.47 2.70
C HIS A 181 -23.11 -19.12 4.00
N SER A 182 -22.57 -18.21 4.80
CA SER A 182 -23.20 -17.78 6.05
C SER A 182 -24.50 -17.03 5.79
N GLN A 183 -24.57 -16.22 4.73
CA GLN A 183 -25.79 -15.51 4.34
C GLN A 183 -26.87 -16.50 3.93
N LYS A 184 -26.53 -17.52 3.13
CA LYS A 184 -27.45 -18.61 2.81
C LYS A 184 -27.88 -19.42 4.04
N LEU A 185 -27.00 -19.58 5.04
CA LEU A 185 -27.35 -20.23 6.30
C LEU A 185 -28.25 -19.35 7.18
N LEU A 186 -28.04 -18.03 7.19
CA LEU A 186 -28.91 -17.05 7.83
C LEU A 186 -30.29 -17.02 7.18
N GLU A 187 -30.35 -17.07 5.85
CA GLU A 187 -31.60 -17.24 5.11
C GLU A 187 -32.28 -18.58 5.40
N LEU A 188 -31.53 -19.59 5.86
CA LEU A 188 -32.05 -20.89 6.26
C LEU A 188 -32.53 -20.90 7.72
N LEU A 189 -32.03 -20.02 8.58
CA LEU A 189 -32.56 -19.87 9.93
C LEU A 189 -34.05 -19.54 9.82
N PRO A 190 -34.90 -20.22 10.60
CA PRO A 190 -36.26 -19.78 10.76
C PRO A 190 -36.20 -18.35 11.33
N SER A 191 -36.81 -17.39 10.63
CA SER A 191 -37.20 -16.14 11.26
C SER A 191 -37.95 -16.50 12.54
N GLU A 192 -37.62 -15.87 13.66
CA GLU A 192 -38.18 -16.17 14.98
C GLU A 192 -39.73 -16.09 15.04
N ASP A 193 -40.37 -15.67 13.95
CA ASP A 193 -41.82 -15.66 13.73
C ASP A 193 -42.45 -17.03 13.39
N GLU A 194 -41.69 -18.12 13.18
CA GLU A 194 -42.30 -19.46 13.01
C GLU A 194 -42.58 -20.18 14.37
N GLY A 195 -42.40 -19.50 15.50
CA GLY A 195 -42.57 -20.08 16.84
C GLY A 195 -43.52 -19.37 17.81
N ASN A 196 -44.07 -18.19 17.47
CA ASN A 196 -44.92 -17.41 18.37
C ASN A 196 -46.33 -17.20 17.80
N ASP A 197 -47.01 -18.30 17.52
CA ASP A 197 -48.46 -18.31 17.73
C ASP A 197 -48.70 -18.22 19.25
N VAL A 198 -49.52 -17.24 19.66
CA VAL A 198 -49.98 -16.95 21.03
C VAL A 198 -49.08 -16.01 21.85
N LYS A 199 -49.28 -14.69 21.64
CA LYS A 199 -49.76 -13.76 22.69
C LYS A 199 -49.98 -12.35 22.14
N GLU A 200 -51.24 -11.96 22.05
CA GLU A 200 -51.63 -10.58 22.35
C GLU A 200 -51.03 -10.20 23.70
N VAL A 201 -50.24 -9.12 23.79
CA VAL A 201 -50.33 -8.13 24.86
C VAL A 201 -49.76 -6.81 24.34
N GLN A 202 -50.62 -5.80 24.44
CA GLN A 202 -50.39 -4.35 24.37
C GLN A 202 -49.09 -3.88 25.06
N ASP A 203 -48.63 -2.71 24.65
CA ASP A 203 -47.69 -1.83 25.37
C ASP A 203 -46.18 -2.05 25.14
N ALA A 204 -45.63 -1.36 24.14
CA ALA A 204 -44.53 -0.42 24.34
C ALA A 204 -44.27 0.33 23.03
N ALA A 205 -44.27 1.66 23.12
CA ALA A 205 -43.79 2.56 22.08
C ALA A 205 -42.26 2.42 21.91
N ASP A 206 -41.79 2.92 20.76
CA ASP A 206 -40.39 3.35 20.52
C ASP A 206 -39.44 2.28 19.96
N ASP A 207 -39.55 1.96 18.66
CA ASP A 207 -38.64 2.46 17.63
C ASP A 207 -39.11 1.95 16.25
N GLY A 208 -39.06 2.83 15.25
CA GLY A 208 -39.76 2.70 13.97
C GLY A 208 -39.18 1.69 12.99
N GLU A 209 -39.33 0.39 13.28
CA GLU A 209 -39.25 -0.64 12.24
C GLU A 209 -40.67 -1.12 11.92
N MET A 210 -41.26 -0.47 10.91
CA MET A 210 -42.56 -0.81 10.36
C MET A 210 -42.49 -2.29 9.95
N ALA A 211 -43.15 -3.16 10.72
CA ALA A 211 -43.33 -4.57 10.39
C ALA A 211 -43.93 -4.65 8.98
N LYS A 212 -43.07 -4.85 7.97
CA LYS A 212 -43.47 -4.92 6.57
C LYS A 212 -44.26 -6.20 6.41
N GLU A 213 -45.56 -6.07 6.17
CA GLU A 213 -46.36 -7.17 5.67
C GLU A 213 -45.64 -7.79 4.46
N PRO A 214 -45.35 -9.10 4.47
CA PRO A 214 -44.63 -9.73 3.38
C PRO A 214 -45.45 -9.58 2.10
N MET A 215 -44.83 -9.04 1.05
CA MET A 215 -45.36 -8.93 -0.32
C MET A 215 -46.37 -7.79 -0.58
N THR A 216 -46.06 -6.57 -0.16
CA THR A 216 -46.70 -5.35 -0.69
C THR A 216 -45.71 -4.59 -1.59
N LEU A 217 -46.19 -4.02 -2.71
CA LEU A 217 -45.36 -3.21 -3.61
C LEU A 217 -44.82 -2.01 -2.84
N LEU A 218 -43.50 -1.99 -2.61
CA LEU A 218 -42.85 -0.93 -1.85
C LEU A 218 -42.93 0.40 -2.61
N PRO A 219 -42.95 1.56 -1.92
CA PRO A 219 -42.92 2.87 -2.58
C PRO A 219 -41.72 3.03 -3.52
N ALA A 220 -40.59 2.43 -3.18
CA ALA A 220 -39.38 2.44 -4.01
C ALA A 220 -39.49 1.61 -5.30
N MET A 221 -40.49 0.72 -5.43
CA MET A 221 -40.73 -0.10 -6.62
C MET A 221 -41.79 0.50 -7.56
N ARG A 222 -42.33 1.68 -7.23
CA ARG A 222 -43.35 2.37 -8.03
C ARG A 222 -42.70 3.27 -9.08
N THR A 223 -43.08 3.06 -10.34
CA THR A 223 -42.64 3.88 -11.48
C THR A 223 -43.35 5.21 -11.57
N HIS A 224 -44.50 5.34 -10.89
CA HIS A 224 -45.45 6.43 -11.07
C HIS A 224 -46.04 6.45 -12.49
N TYR A 225 -45.96 5.32 -13.19
CA TYR A 225 -46.58 5.10 -14.48
C TYR A 225 -47.64 3.97 -14.35
N PRO A 226 -48.93 4.31 -14.32
CA PRO A 226 -49.98 3.38 -13.91
C PRO A 226 -50.14 2.08 -14.70
N PRO A 227 -49.90 2.03 -16.03
CA PRO A 227 -49.96 0.77 -16.77
C PRO A 227 -48.98 -0.28 -16.24
N ILE A 228 -47.74 0.13 -15.96
CA ILE A 228 -46.69 -0.77 -15.46
C ILE A 228 -46.92 -1.08 -13.97
N ASP A 229 -47.23 -0.07 -13.15
CA ASP A 229 -47.48 -0.28 -11.72
C ASP A 229 -48.69 -1.22 -11.47
N LYS A 230 -49.73 -1.16 -12.32
CA LYS A 230 -50.89 -2.06 -12.24
C LYS A 230 -50.53 -3.52 -12.57
N ALA A 231 -49.66 -3.74 -13.56
CA ALA A 231 -49.16 -5.07 -13.88
C ALA A 231 -48.36 -5.66 -12.70
N ARG A 232 -47.51 -4.85 -12.07
CA ARG A 232 -46.72 -5.25 -10.89
C ARG A 232 -47.59 -5.58 -9.68
N GLU A 233 -48.59 -4.75 -9.40
CA GLU A 233 -49.55 -5.00 -8.32
C GLU A 233 -50.30 -6.33 -8.54
N ALA A 234 -50.70 -6.62 -9.78
CA ALA A 234 -51.34 -7.90 -10.12
C ALA A 234 -50.38 -9.09 -9.96
N ILE A 235 -49.10 -8.94 -10.30
CA ILE A 235 -48.07 -9.97 -10.09
C ILE A 235 -47.89 -10.23 -8.59
N PHE A 236 -47.69 -9.19 -7.78
CA PHE A 236 -47.51 -9.34 -6.32
C PHE A 236 -48.73 -9.95 -5.63
N GLU A 237 -49.95 -9.60 -6.06
CA GLU A 237 -51.16 -10.21 -5.51
C GLU A 237 -51.23 -11.71 -5.82
N CYS A 238 -50.84 -12.13 -7.03
CA CYS A 238 -50.76 -13.55 -7.38
C CYS A 238 -49.62 -14.27 -6.64
N VAL A 239 -48.48 -13.61 -6.40
CA VAL A 239 -47.39 -14.15 -5.57
C VAL A 239 -47.88 -14.36 -4.13
N ARG A 240 -48.60 -13.37 -3.56
CA ARG A 240 -49.19 -13.44 -2.23
C ARG A 240 -50.16 -14.60 -2.11
N GLN A 241 -51.07 -14.73 -3.08
CA GLN A 241 -52.02 -15.84 -3.15
C GLN A 241 -51.29 -17.20 -3.19
N LEU A 242 -50.28 -17.36 -4.03
CA LEU A 242 -49.50 -18.60 -4.13
C LEU A 242 -48.75 -18.92 -2.82
N VAL A 243 -48.15 -17.93 -2.18
CA VAL A 243 -47.43 -18.10 -0.91
C VAL A 243 -48.39 -18.48 0.22
N GLU A 244 -49.58 -17.89 0.29
CA GLU A 244 -50.60 -18.27 1.27
C GLU A 244 -51.13 -19.68 1.01
N THR A 245 -51.42 -20.05 -0.24
CA THR A 245 -51.81 -21.43 -0.62
C THR A 245 -50.75 -22.45 -0.21
N ILE A 246 -49.46 -22.11 -0.34
CA ILE A 246 -48.33 -22.92 0.13
C ILE A 246 -48.30 -22.99 1.67
N LYS A 247 -48.48 -21.86 2.36
CA LYS A 247 -48.45 -21.75 3.84
C LYS A 247 -49.58 -22.56 4.48
N MET A 248 -50.77 -22.51 3.91
CA MET A 248 -51.94 -23.28 4.35
C MET A 248 -51.84 -24.78 4.02
N LYS A 249 -50.74 -25.23 3.40
CA LYS A 249 -50.50 -26.62 2.98
C LYS A 249 -51.67 -27.19 2.16
N GLU A 250 -52.22 -26.38 1.25
CA GLU A 250 -53.30 -26.83 0.38
C GLU A 250 -52.84 -27.96 -0.56
N SER A 251 -53.80 -28.62 -1.21
CA SER A 251 -53.51 -29.69 -2.18
C SER A 251 -52.53 -29.23 -3.27
N THR A 252 -51.66 -30.13 -3.74
CA THR A 252 -50.71 -29.85 -4.83
C THR A 252 -51.41 -29.32 -6.08
N SER A 253 -52.65 -29.74 -6.35
CA SER A 253 -53.49 -29.19 -7.42
C SER A 253 -53.83 -27.71 -7.24
N SER A 254 -54.11 -27.27 -6.01
CA SER A 254 -54.39 -25.85 -5.70
C SER A 254 -53.13 -25.00 -5.86
N ILE A 255 -52.01 -25.48 -5.33
CA ILE A 255 -50.69 -24.82 -5.47
C ILE A 255 -50.31 -24.68 -6.95
N MET A 256 -50.53 -25.72 -7.76
CA MET A 256 -50.25 -25.67 -9.20
C MET A 256 -51.21 -24.75 -9.96
N ALA A 257 -52.47 -24.64 -9.54
CA ALA A 257 -53.41 -23.68 -10.13
C ALA A 257 -52.99 -22.23 -9.86
N ALA A 258 -52.62 -21.91 -8.61
CA ALA A 258 -52.11 -20.59 -8.24
C ALA A 258 -50.78 -20.28 -8.95
N HIS A 259 -49.89 -21.26 -9.11
CA HIS A 259 -48.64 -21.10 -9.88
C HIS A 259 -48.92 -20.83 -11.36
N ALA A 260 -49.86 -21.55 -11.98
CA ALA A 260 -50.25 -21.32 -13.37
C ALA A 260 -50.87 -19.93 -13.58
N GLN A 261 -51.66 -19.44 -12.62
CA GLN A 261 -52.20 -18.08 -12.63
C GLN A 261 -51.07 -17.03 -12.56
N LEU A 262 -50.11 -17.22 -11.66
CA LEU A 262 -48.94 -16.34 -11.55
C LEU A 262 -48.11 -16.31 -12.85
N MET A 263 -47.85 -17.48 -13.46
CA MET A 263 -47.18 -17.59 -14.75
C MET A 263 -47.91 -16.80 -15.84
N GLY A 264 -49.25 -16.90 -15.89
CA GLY A 264 -50.07 -16.20 -16.88
C GLY A 264 -50.03 -14.68 -16.72
N ILE A 265 -50.17 -14.19 -15.49
CA ILE A 265 -50.11 -12.74 -15.20
C ILE A 265 -48.71 -12.18 -15.46
N THR A 266 -47.66 -12.91 -15.07
CA THR A 266 -46.26 -12.51 -15.31
C THR A 266 -45.97 -12.42 -16.81
N TYR A 267 -46.40 -13.43 -17.59
CA TYR A 267 -46.25 -13.43 -19.03
C TYR A 267 -46.95 -12.23 -19.67
N LYS A 268 -48.19 -11.96 -19.25
CA LYS A 268 -48.97 -10.84 -19.77
C LYS A 268 -48.33 -9.50 -19.45
N GLY A 269 -47.94 -9.27 -18.19
CA GLY A 269 -47.30 -8.02 -17.76
C GLY A 269 -46.02 -7.74 -18.53
N PHE A 270 -45.13 -8.73 -18.65
CA PHE A 270 -43.90 -8.58 -19.43
C PHE A 270 -44.17 -8.36 -20.92
N THR A 271 -45.17 -9.00 -21.52
CA THR A 271 -45.50 -8.77 -22.94
C THR A 271 -46.02 -7.36 -23.19
N GLU A 272 -46.83 -6.82 -22.26
CA GLU A 272 -47.34 -5.45 -22.34
C GLU A 272 -46.19 -4.43 -22.18
N GLU A 273 -45.26 -4.66 -21.26
CA GLU A 273 -44.06 -3.84 -21.09
C GLU A 273 -43.10 -3.93 -22.28
N GLU A 274 -42.90 -5.14 -22.84
CA GLU A 274 -42.12 -5.34 -24.06
C GLU A 274 -42.67 -4.56 -25.24
N HIS A 275 -43.99 -4.58 -25.42
CA HIS A 275 -44.65 -3.81 -26.47
C HIS A 275 -44.46 -2.30 -26.27
N GLU A 276 -44.57 -1.83 -25.03
CA GLU A 276 -44.36 -0.44 -24.65
C GLU A 276 -42.90 0.02 -24.83
N MET A 277 -41.92 -0.87 -24.59
CA MET A 277 -40.51 -0.65 -24.91
C MET A 277 -40.25 -0.59 -26.42
N GLU A 278 -40.99 -1.37 -27.22
CA GLU A 278 -40.90 -1.34 -28.69
C GLU A 278 -41.47 -0.03 -29.27
N GLU A 279 -42.61 0.44 -28.77
CA GLU A 279 -43.20 1.72 -29.19
C GLU A 279 -42.27 2.92 -28.89
N ARG A 280 -41.39 2.79 -27.90
CA ARG A 280 -40.43 3.82 -27.47
C ARG A 280 -38.99 3.56 -27.93
N GLU A 281 -38.80 2.85 -29.06
CA GLU A 281 -37.49 2.50 -29.63
C GLU A 281 -36.53 3.69 -29.84
N HIS A 282 -37.06 4.90 -30.02
CA HIS A 282 -36.24 6.11 -30.19
C HIS A 282 -35.65 6.66 -28.88
N GLU A 283 -36.24 6.32 -27.73
CA GLU A 283 -35.87 6.84 -26.41
C GLU A 283 -35.20 5.76 -25.54
N TYR A 284 -35.48 4.49 -25.83
CA TYR A 284 -34.86 3.34 -25.19
C TYR A 284 -33.93 2.59 -26.16
N SER A 285 -32.62 2.71 -25.95
CA SER A 285 -31.63 2.10 -26.85
C SER A 285 -31.86 0.59 -27.03
N THR A 286 -31.67 0.10 -28.25
CA THR A 286 -31.83 -1.31 -28.64
C THR A 286 -31.11 -2.27 -27.69
N ASP A 287 -29.89 -1.93 -27.27
CA ASP A 287 -29.06 -2.77 -26.38
C ASP A 287 -29.60 -2.83 -24.94
N LYS A 288 -30.31 -1.80 -24.48
CA LYS A 288 -30.99 -1.81 -23.16
C LYS A 288 -32.28 -2.61 -23.23
N ARG A 289 -33.08 -2.40 -24.29
CA ARG A 289 -34.30 -3.18 -24.57
C ARG A 289 -34.02 -4.67 -24.62
N GLU A 290 -33.07 -5.09 -25.44
CA GLU A 290 -32.75 -6.51 -25.60
C GLU A 290 -32.31 -7.15 -24.27
N ARG A 291 -31.53 -6.43 -23.45
CA ARG A 291 -31.13 -6.93 -22.12
C ARG A 291 -32.31 -7.05 -21.16
N HIS A 292 -33.21 -6.05 -21.15
CA HIS A 292 -34.42 -6.07 -20.32
C HIS A 292 -35.34 -7.24 -20.73
N MET A 293 -35.58 -7.43 -22.03
CA MET A 293 -36.33 -8.58 -22.56
C MET A 293 -35.70 -9.92 -22.19
N GLN A 294 -34.37 -10.02 -22.20
CA GLN A 294 -33.67 -11.22 -21.72
C GLN A 294 -33.91 -11.47 -20.23
N THR A 295 -33.97 -10.43 -19.40
CA THR A 295 -34.35 -10.57 -17.98
C THR A 295 -35.77 -11.13 -17.84
N HIS A 296 -36.75 -10.66 -18.61
CA HIS A 296 -38.10 -11.24 -18.61
C HIS A 296 -38.12 -12.73 -18.95
N VAL A 297 -37.32 -13.16 -19.94
CA VAL A 297 -37.17 -14.58 -20.29
C VAL A 297 -36.58 -15.38 -19.12
N VAL A 298 -35.52 -14.88 -18.49
CA VAL A 298 -34.87 -15.54 -17.36
C VAL A 298 -35.80 -15.65 -16.15
N LEU A 299 -36.55 -14.60 -15.83
CA LEU A 299 -37.52 -14.61 -14.72
C LEU A 299 -38.63 -15.63 -14.95
N ARG A 300 -39.19 -15.72 -16.17
CA ARG A 300 -40.18 -16.75 -16.53
C ARG A 300 -39.61 -18.17 -16.46
N GLN A 301 -38.36 -18.36 -16.89
CA GLN A 301 -37.67 -19.66 -16.76
C GLN A 301 -37.48 -20.05 -15.28
N ARG A 302 -37.05 -19.11 -14.44
CA ARG A 302 -36.92 -19.33 -12.99
C ARG A 302 -38.27 -19.69 -12.37
N LEU A 303 -39.34 -18.97 -12.71
CA LEU A 303 -40.67 -19.26 -12.21
C LEU A 303 -41.15 -20.66 -12.64
N THR A 304 -40.82 -21.08 -13.86
CA THR A 304 -41.12 -22.45 -14.35
C THR A 304 -40.40 -23.52 -13.50
N LEU A 305 -39.11 -23.32 -13.22
CA LEU A 305 -38.33 -24.23 -12.37
C LEU A 305 -38.88 -24.28 -10.94
N LEU A 306 -39.33 -23.16 -10.39
CA LEU A 306 -39.99 -23.12 -9.07
C LEU A 306 -41.29 -23.93 -9.09
N GLY A 307 -42.07 -23.86 -10.16
CA GLY A 307 -43.28 -24.66 -10.36
C GLY A 307 -43.00 -26.17 -10.39
N ASP A 308 -41.98 -26.60 -11.12
CA ASP A 308 -41.58 -28.02 -11.16
C ASP A 308 -41.15 -28.53 -9.78
N ASN A 309 -40.47 -27.70 -9.00
CA ASN A 309 -40.10 -28.03 -7.63
C ASN A 309 -41.32 -28.15 -6.70
N LEU A 310 -42.32 -27.28 -6.84
CA LEU A 310 -43.58 -27.37 -6.09
C LEU A 310 -44.36 -28.65 -6.43
N ARG A 311 -44.28 -29.12 -7.68
CA ARG A 311 -44.92 -30.38 -8.11
C ARG A 311 -44.38 -31.61 -7.38
N THR A 312 -43.14 -31.56 -6.86
CA THR A 312 -42.55 -32.67 -6.09
C THR A 312 -43.19 -32.86 -4.72
N GLY A 313 -43.89 -31.85 -4.19
CA GLY A 313 -44.66 -31.92 -2.94
C GLY A 313 -43.85 -32.15 -1.67
N ARG A 314 -42.52 -31.99 -1.70
CA ARG A 314 -41.67 -32.14 -0.50
C ARG A 314 -41.68 -30.88 0.34
N ASP A 315 -42.06 -30.97 1.60
CA ASP A 315 -42.16 -29.83 2.54
C ASP A 315 -40.93 -28.93 2.55
N ALA A 316 -39.72 -29.50 2.60
CA ALA A 316 -38.47 -28.73 2.57
C ALA A 316 -38.26 -27.97 1.25
N THR A 317 -38.61 -28.57 0.12
CA THR A 317 -38.53 -27.94 -1.20
C THR A 317 -39.55 -26.83 -1.34
N THR A 318 -40.78 -27.06 -0.85
CA THR A 318 -41.87 -26.07 -0.87
C THR A 318 -41.54 -24.84 -0.01
N ALA A 319 -40.92 -25.02 1.15
CA ALA A 319 -40.47 -23.91 2.00
C ALA A 319 -39.37 -23.05 1.32
N ILE A 320 -38.44 -23.70 0.62
CA ILE A 320 -37.41 -23.01 -0.17
C ILE A 320 -38.05 -22.25 -1.33
N VAL A 321 -38.95 -22.87 -2.08
CA VAL A 321 -39.64 -22.20 -3.20
C VAL A 321 -40.43 -20.99 -2.71
N ARG A 322 -41.11 -21.09 -1.55
CA ARG A 322 -41.81 -19.96 -0.92
C ARG A 322 -40.89 -18.75 -0.72
N ARG A 323 -39.68 -18.96 -0.20
CA ARG A 323 -38.69 -17.89 0.02
C ARG A 323 -38.24 -17.26 -1.29
N TYR A 324 -37.96 -18.07 -2.31
CA TYR A 324 -37.56 -17.56 -3.63
C TYR A 324 -38.67 -16.80 -4.35
N LEU A 325 -39.94 -17.20 -4.20
CA LEU A 325 -41.08 -16.52 -4.83
C LEU A 325 -41.25 -15.09 -4.31
N ILE A 326 -40.97 -14.84 -3.04
CA ILE A 326 -41.08 -13.51 -2.42
C ILE A 326 -40.09 -12.52 -3.06
N GLN A 327 -38.88 -12.98 -3.39
CA GLN A 327 -37.77 -12.14 -3.87
C GLN A 327 -37.59 -12.16 -5.39
N LEU A 328 -38.39 -12.97 -6.12
CA LEU A 328 -38.13 -13.28 -7.53
C LEU A 328 -38.08 -12.02 -8.41
N TYR A 329 -38.92 -11.03 -8.10
CA TYR A 329 -39.09 -9.83 -8.90
C TYR A 329 -38.42 -8.59 -8.32
N ASP A 330 -37.90 -8.66 -7.09
CA ASP A 330 -37.46 -7.48 -6.33
C ASP A 330 -36.44 -6.65 -7.11
N LEU A 331 -35.35 -7.29 -7.56
CA LEU A 331 -34.26 -6.60 -8.26
C LEU A 331 -34.74 -5.94 -9.56
N HIS A 332 -35.51 -6.70 -10.35
CA HIS A 332 -36.03 -6.25 -11.65
C HIS A 332 -36.95 -5.04 -11.46
N PHE A 333 -37.91 -5.11 -10.53
CA PHE A 333 -38.84 -4.00 -10.22
C PHE A 333 -38.18 -2.78 -9.57
N THR A 334 -37.03 -2.94 -8.88
CA THR A 334 -36.31 -1.82 -8.27
C THR A 334 -35.28 -1.16 -9.17
N GLU A 335 -34.79 -1.84 -10.20
CA GLU A 335 -33.68 -1.34 -11.01
C GLU A 335 -34.07 -1.17 -12.47
N GLU A 336 -34.32 -2.28 -13.19
CA GLU A 336 -34.51 -2.29 -14.65
C GLU A 336 -35.78 -1.53 -15.06
N ASP A 337 -36.84 -1.79 -14.31
CA ASP A 337 -38.18 -1.24 -14.45
C ASP A 337 -38.27 0.25 -14.11
N ILE A 338 -37.45 0.71 -13.16
CA ILE A 338 -37.33 2.13 -12.81
C ILE A 338 -36.48 2.86 -13.85
N GLU A 339 -35.42 2.20 -14.34
CA GLU A 339 -34.60 2.73 -15.43
C GLU A 339 -35.45 2.93 -16.69
N PHE A 340 -36.28 1.96 -17.06
CA PHE A 340 -37.23 2.11 -18.16
C PHE A 340 -38.22 3.25 -17.88
N ALA A 341 -38.87 3.26 -16.72
CA ALA A 341 -39.81 4.33 -16.37
C ALA A 341 -39.19 5.74 -16.35
N SER A 342 -37.87 5.87 -16.13
CA SER A 342 -37.20 7.17 -16.13
C SER A 342 -37.24 7.89 -17.49
N ILE A 343 -37.39 7.14 -18.59
CA ILE A 343 -37.47 7.71 -19.94
C ILE A 343 -38.88 8.20 -20.28
N ILE A 344 -39.92 7.71 -19.58
CA ILE A 344 -41.30 8.08 -19.82
C ILE A 344 -41.52 9.55 -19.42
N PRO A 345 -42.05 10.39 -20.34
CA PRO A 345 -42.30 11.81 -20.07
C PRO A 345 -43.18 12.03 -18.83
N PRO A 346 -42.92 13.08 -18.03
CA PRO A 346 -43.70 13.36 -16.81
C PRO A 346 -45.18 13.65 -17.10
N GLU A 347 -45.51 14.19 -18.28
CA GLU A 347 -46.90 14.46 -18.69
C GLU A 347 -47.73 13.17 -18.79
N GLU A 348 -47.13 12.06 -19.23
CA GLU A 348 -47.79 10.75 -19.34
C GLU A 348 -47.96 10.08 -17.97
N LYS A 349 -47.04 10.33 -17.04
CA LYS A 349 -47.14 9.89 -15.64
C LYS A 349 -48.29 10.58 -14.90
N GLU A 350 -48.52 11.86 -15.18
CA GLU A 350 -49.64 12.63 -14.61
C GLU A 350 -51.00 12.29 -15.26
N LEU A 351 -51.05 12.09 -16.59
CA LEU A 351 -52.27 11.69 -17.31
C LEU A 351 -52.79 10.31 -16.88
N GLY A 352 -51.90 9.35 -16.61
CA GLY A 352 -52.28 8.05 -16.08
C GLY A 352 -52.95 8.16 -14.70
N PHE A 353 -52.49 9.08 -13.84
CA PHE A 353 -53.03 9.28 -12.50
C PHE A 353 -54.49 9.76 -12.54
N VAL A 354 -54.82 10.62 -13.51
CA VAL A 354 -56.19 11.13 -13.72
C VAL A 354 -57.13 10.07 -14.27
N GLN A 355 -56.69 9.23 -15.21
CA GLN A 355 -57.54 8.15 -15.76
C GLN A 355 -57.81 7.03 -14.75
N THR A 356 -56.85 6.71 -13.89
CA THR A 356 -57.01 5.65 -12.87
C THR A 356 -58.02 6.04 -11.79
N GLN A 357 -58.10 7.32 -11.42
CA GLN A 357 -59.13 7.82 -10.49
C GLN A 357 -60.54 7.86 -11.08
N VAL A 358 -60.69 7.98 -12.39
CA VAL A 358 -62.00 7.98 -13.07
C VAL A 358 -62.53 6.56 -13.26
N ALA A 359 -61.64 5.56 -13.41
CA ALA A 359 -62.02 4.15 -13.55
C ALA A 359 -62.35 3.43 -12.22
N GLN A 360 -62.04 4.04 -11.06
CA GLN A 360 -62.37 3.53 -9.72
C GLN A 360 -63.62 4.19 -9.10
N LYS A 361 -64.32 5.05 -9.85
CA LYS A 361 -65.70 5.48 -9.57
C LYS A 361 -66.66 4.77 -10.51
#